data_AF-A0A8C6XH57-F1
#
_entry.id   AF-A0A8C6XH57-F1
#
_cell.length_a   1.000
_cell.length_b   1.000
_cell.length_c   1.000
_cell.angle_alpha   90.00
_cell.angle_beta   90.00
_cell.angle_gamma   90.00
#
_symmetry.space_group_name_H-M   'P 1'
#
loop_
_entity.id
_entity.type
_entity.pdbx_description
1 polymer ?
#
loop_
_entity_poly.entity_id
_entity_poly.type
_entity_poly.pdbx_seq_one_letter_code
_entity_poly.pdbx_strand_id
1 'polypeptide(L)'
;YPSPATPTKPHPYENIGWLVPISHWETKCSRRYSEDYYLQIVGKLQNCTWNRRPQEYAKFRAELASCCDAMHNFIASQNNTPLGSNMIYEVDNKKTIHITEDIFQMLPEFQPLDFPFKQCAVVGNGGNLKSSNCGAEIDKSDFVFRCNLPPTNGSVSQDVGNKTNLVTVNPSIIDQKYNKLNDQKATFLENIASYGEAFLLLPAFSFRSNTAASFKVHHTLREFSAKQKAIFFYPRYLKSLAQFWRTKGVKAYRLSSGFMITSIAVELCENVKLYGFWPFSKSIAGIPISHHYYDNQLPKPGFHAMPKEYNQILQLHGRGILKLQFGKCLTE
;
A
#
# COMPACT_ATOMS: atom_id res chain seq x y z
N TYR A 1 8.04 11.01 -55.45
CA TYR A 1 6.68 10.94 -54.87
C TYR A 1 6.66 9.85 -53.81
N PRO A 2 6.70 10.17 -52.51
CA PRO A 2 6.37 9.20 -51.47
C PRO A 2 4.86 9.13 -51.26
N SER A 3 4.34 7.91 -51.15
CA SER A 3 2.92 7.60 -50.90
C SER A 3 2.43 8.19 -49.56
N PRO A 4 1.14 8.56 -49.44
CA PRO A 4 0.61 9.10 -48.19
C PRO A 4 0.53 7.99 -47.13
N ALA A 5 1.08 8.26 -45.95
CA ALA A 5 0.89 7.43 -44.78
C ALA A 5 -0.60 7.35 -44.42
N THR A 6 -1.09 6.14 -44.21
CA THR A 6 -2.42 5.88 -43.67
C THR A 6 -2.56 6.48 -42.27
N PRO A 7 -3.68 7.11 -41.91
CA PRO A 7 -3.87 7.64 -40.57
C PRO A 7 -3.93 6.48 -39.56
N THR A 8 -3.03 6.47 -38.59
CA THR A 8 -3.14 5.62 -37.41
C THR A 8 -4.43 5.94 -36.66
N LYS A 9 -5.32 4.95 -36.50
CA LYS A 9 -6.53 5.09 -35.67
C LYS A 9 -6.12 5.42 -34.22
N PRO A 10 -6.79 6.38 -33.55
CA PRO A 10 -6.51 6.69 -32.15
C PRO A 10 -6.76 5.48 -31.24
N HIS A 11 -5.92 5.32 -30.23
CA HIS A 11 -5.99 4.20 -29.29
C HIS A 11 -7.26 4.31 -28.41
N PRO A 12 -7.87 3.19 -27.94
CA PRO A 12 -9.06 3.24 -27.08
C PRO A 12 -8.85 4.06 -25.79
N TYR A 13 -7.61 4.19 -25.31
CA TYR A 13 -7.24 4.98 -24.14
C TYR A 13 -7.12 6.50 -24.42
N GLU A 14 -6.97 6.92 -25.67
CA GLU A 14 -6.92 8.34 -26.06
C GLU A 14 -8.32 8.95 -26.12
N ASN A 15 -9.33 8.15 -26.49
CA ASN A 15 -10.74 8.58 -26.56
C ASN A 15 -11.46 8.59 -25.20
N ILE A 16 -10.83 8.09 -24.13
CA ILE A 16 -11.37 8.17 -22.75
C ILE A 16 -10.81 9.44 -22.06
N GLY A 17 -10.80 10.61 -22.70
CA GLY A 17 -10.62 11.92 -22.05
C GLY A 17 -9.46 12.09 -21.05
N TRP A 18 -8.40 11.27 -21.11
CA TRP A 18 -7.30 11.26 -20.13
C TRP A 18 -6.26 12.36 -20.39
N LEU A 19 -6.31 13.01 -21.55
CA LEU A 19 -5.31 13.98 -22.01
C LEU A 19 -5.77 15.43 -21.91
N VAL A 20 -6.51 15.79 -20.87
CA VAL A 20 -6.58 17.21 -20.54
C VAL A 20 -5.51 17.47 -19.48
N PRO A 21 -4.42 18.19 -19.83
CA PRO A 21 -3.49 18.69 -18.83
C PRO A 21 -4.29 19.52 -17.83
N ILE A 22 -4.03 19.33 -16.54
CA ILE A 22 -4.67 20.08 -15.44
C ILE A 22 -4.37 21.60 -15.51
N SER A 23 -3.69 22.09 -16.56
CA SER A 23 -3.32 23.49 -16.71
C SER A 23 -4.42 24.43 -17.22
N HIS A 24 -5.62 23.96 -17.61
CA HIS A 24 -6.65 24.85 -18.22
C HIS A 24 -8.04 24.83 -17.59
N TRP A 25 -8.17 24.48 -16.31
CA TRP A 25 -9.39 24.77 -15.54
C TRP A 25 -9.07 25.05 -14.08
N GLU A 26 -8.20 26.04 -13.86
CA GLU A 26 -8.23 26.78 -12.62
C GLU A 26 -9.32 27.85 -12.73
N THR A 27 -10.53 27.47 -12.32
CA THR A 27 -11.43 28.36 -11.58
C THR A 27 -12.63 27.57 -11.05
N LYS A 28 -12.80 27.62 -9.73
CA LYS A 28 -13.96 27.22 -8.91
C LYS A 28 -14.15 25.72 -8.57
N CYS A 29 -14.07 25.49 -7.25
CA CYS A 29 -14.58 24.36 -6.45
C CYS A 29 -13.85 23.02 -6.57
N SER A 30 -13.42 22.50 -5.41
CA SER A 30 -13.00 21.11 -5.26
C SER A 30 -14.17 20.18 -5.62
N ARG A 31 -14.23 19.71 -6.87
CA ARG A 31 -15.19 18.65 -7.23
C ARG A 31 -14.79 17.38 -6.51
N ARG A 32 -15.51 17.07 -5.43
CA ARG A 32 -15.50 15.73 -4.84
C ARG A 32 -16.24 14.84 -5.84
N TYR A 33 -15.52 14.01 -6.57
CA TYR A 33 -16.14 13.04 -7.47
C TYR A 33 -17.05 12.10 -6.66
N SER A 34 -18.27 11.87 -7.14
CA SER A 34 -19.20 10.92 -6.53
C SER A 34 -18.67 9.49 -6.66
N GLU A 35 -19.16 8.58 -5.81
CA GLU A 35 -18.88 7.15 -5.96
C GLU A 35 -19.25 6.65 -7.37
N ASP A 36 -20.41 7.05 -7.89
CA ASP A 36 -20.89 6.66 -9.22
C ASP A 36 -19.94 7.06 -10.36
N TYR A 37 -19.24 8.20 -10.23
CA TYR A 37 -18.23 8.61 -11.21
C TYR A 37 -17.11 7.57 -11.31
N TYR A 38 -16.60 7.08 -10.18
CA TYR A 38 -15.56 6.06 -10.17
C TYR A 38 -16.06 4.72 -10.71
N LEU A 39 -17.28 4.32 -10.35
CA LEU A 39 -17.87 3.06 -10.85
C LEU A 39 -18.00 3.07 -12.38
N GLN A 40 -18.42 4.19 -12.96
CA GLN A 40 -18.48 4.35 -14.42
C GLN A 40 -17.10 4.23 -15.08
N ILE A 41 -16.07 4.85 -14.48
CA ILE A 41 -14.70 4.77 -15.01
C ILE A 41 -14.20 3.33 -14.93
N VAL A 42 -14.35 2.67 -13.78
CA VAL A 42 -13.90 1.28 -13.61
C VAL A 42 -14.62 0.36 -14.59
N GLY A 43 -15.94 0.52 -14.77
CA GLY A 43 -16.71 -0.27 -15.74
C GLY A 43 -16.17 -0.13 -17.17
N LYS A 44 -15.74 1.07 -17.58
CA LYS A 44 -15.08 1.28 -18.88
C LYS A 44 -13.70 0.63 -18.94
N LEU A 45 -12.91 0.75 -17.87
CA LEU A 45 -11.56 0.18 -17.81
C LEU A 45 -11.55 -1.36 -17.83
N GLN A 46 -12.55 -2.01 -17.22
CA GLN A 46 -12.69 -3.48 -17.26
C GLN A 46 -12.88 -4.04 -18.67
N ASN A 47 -13.41 -3.23 -19.59
CA ASN A 47 -13.59 -3.61 -20.99
C ASN A 47 -12.33 -3.39 -21.85
N CYS A 48 -11.26 -2.85 -21.25
CA CYS A 48 -10.02 -2.55 -21.96
C CYS A 48 -8.94 -3.59 -21.62
N THR A 49 -8.21 -4.05 -22.64
CA THR A 49 -7.04 -4.90 -22.41
C THR A 49 -5.91 -4.08 -21.80
N TRP A 50 -5.62 -4.33 -20.52
CA TRP A 50 -4.48 -3.70 -19.85
C TRP A 50 -3.16 -4.18 -20.46
N ASN A 51 -2.29 -3.23 -20.79
CA ASN A 51 -0.96 -3.49 -21.33
C ASN A 51 0.10 -2.81 -20.47
N ARG A 52 1.16 -3.54 -20.13
CA ARG A 52 2.33 -3.00 -19.44
C ARG A 52 3.05 -2.01 -20.35
N ARG A 53 3.51 -0.88 -19.80
CA ARG A 53 4.34 0.11 -20.50
C ARG A 53 5.68 0.28 -19.76
N PRO A 54 6.72 -0.49 -20.11
CA PRO A 54 7.99 -0.49 -19.38
C PRO A 54 8.67 0.88 -19.30
N GLN A 55 8.59 1.70 -20.35
CA GLN A 55 9.19 3.04 -20.36
C GLN A 55 8.48 3.99 -19.38
N GLU A 56 7.14 3.97 -19.37
CA GLU A 56 6.34 4.74 -18.40
C GLU A 56 6.59 4.27 -16.96
N TYR A 57 6.74 2.96 -16.77
CA TYR A 57 7.10 2.38 -15.49
C TYR A 57 8.47 2.86 -15.00
N ALA A 58 9.51 2.71 -15.82
CA ALA A 58 10.87 3.11 -15.48
C ALA A 58 10.95 4.61 -15.15
N LYS A 59 10.29 5.45 -15.96
CA LYS A 59 10.21 6.89 -15.73
C LYS A 59 9.56 7.22 -14.39
N PHE A 60 8.41 6.61 -14.08
CA PHE A 60 7.70 6.87 -12.83
C PHE A 60 8.44 6.31 -11.61
N ARG A 61 9.05 5.13 -11.73
CA ARG A 61 9.91 4.53 -10.69
C ARG A 61 11.09 5.44 -10.38
N ALA A 62 11.76 5.99 -11.39
CA ALA A 62 12.84 6.94 -11.21
C ALA A 62 12.37 8.25 -10.53
N GLU A 63 11.19 8.75 -10.89
CA GLU A 63 10.59 9.94 -10.25
C GLU A 63 10.31 9.70 -8.76
N LEU A 64 9.73 8.54 -8.40
CA LEU A 64 9.51 8.15 -7.01
C LEU A 64 10.82 7.97 -6.25
N ALA A 65 11.78 7.23 -6.83
CA ALA A 65 13.08 6.96 -6.22
C ALA A 65 13.88 8.25 -5.98
N SER A 66 13.82 9.21 -6.89
CA SER A 66 14.47 10.51 -6.72
C SER A 66 13.88 11.33 -5.57
N CYS A 67 12.62 11.10 -5.19
CA CYS A 67 11.96 11.84 -4.13
C CYS A 67 12.08 11.14 -2.77
N CYS A 68 11.93 9.82 -2.76
CA CYS A 68 11.71 9.05 -1.53
C CYS A 68 12.81 8.02 -1.29
N ASP A 69 13.31 7.37 -2.36
CA ASP A 69 14.33 6.33 -2.33
C ASP A 69 13.98 5.20 -1.36
N ALA A 70 12.92 4.45 -1.67
CA ALA A 70 12.48 3.34 -0.83
C ALA A 70 13.64 2.37 -0.59
N MET A 71 14.42 2.04 -1.62
CA MET A 71 15.52 1.06 -1.56
C MET A 71 16.49 1.30 -0.40
N HIS A 72 16.67 2.52 0.09
CA HIS A 72 17.54 2.80 1.24
C HIS A 72 16.78 3.37 2.44
N ASN A 73 15.60 3.94 2.23
CA ASN A 73 14.96 4.82 3.20
C ASN A 73 13.56 4.38 3.62
N PHE A 74 12.95 3.30 3.13
CA PHE A 74 11.58 2.97 3.58
C PHE A 74 11.54 2.36 5.00
N ILE A 75 12.56 1.60 5.40
CA ILE A 75 12.71 1.04 6.76
C ILE A 75 13.75 1.86 7.55
N ALA A 76 13.45 2.16 8.81
CA ALA A 76 14.43 2.69 9.75
C ALA A 76 15.49 1.62 10.03
N SER A 77 16.73 1.92 9.71
CA SER A 77 17.90 1.06 9.87
C SER A 77 18.99 1.81 10.62
N GLN A 78 19.96 1.08 11.16
CA GLN A 78 21.12 1.68 11.80
C GLN A 78 21.86 2.64 10.85
N ASN A 79 21.93 2.28 9.56
CA ASN A 79 22.56 3.11 8.53
C ASN A 79 21.87 4.48 8.31
N ASN A 80 20.54 4.55 8.39
CA ASN A 80 19.79 5.80 8.16
C ASN A 80 19.25 6.47 9.44
N THR A 81 19.51 5.88 10.60
CA THR A 81 19.07 6.34 11.92
C THR A 81 20.23 6.26 12.93
N PRO A 82 21.18 7.22 12.89
CA PRO A 82 22.39 7.16 13.70
C PRO A 82 22.13 7.16 15.21
N LEU A 83 22.92 6.40 15.96
CA LEU A 83 22.92 6.40 17.43
C LEU A 83 23.14 7.82 17.98
N GLY A 84 22.36 8.21 19.00
CA GLY A 84 22.43 9.54 19.63
C GLY A 84 21.75 10.66 18.82
N SER A 85 21.24 10.38 17.62
CA SER A 85 20.52 11.38 16.84
C SER A 85 19.11 11.64 17.40
N ASN A 86 18.50 12.77 16.99
CA ASN A 86 17.09 13.05 17.25
C ASN A 86 16.29 12.90 15.95
N MET A 87 15.36 11.94 15.92
CA MET A 87 14.51 11.68 14.77
C MET A 87 13.14 12.35 14.94
N ILE A 88 12.70 13.09 13.93
CA ILE A 88 11.40 13.77 13.93
C ILE A 88 10.31 12.79 13.46
N TYR A 89 9.22 12.68 14.22
CA TYR A 89 8.07 11.86 13.82
C TYR A 89 7.45 12.30 12.49
N GLU A 90 6.88 11.34 11.73
CA GLU A 90 6.25 11.59 10.41
C GLU A 90 5.18 12.70 10.50
N VAL A 91 4.19 12.51 11.37
CA VAL A 91 2.98 13.34 11.45
C VAL A 91 3.05 14.33 12.62
N ASP A 92 3.55 13.88 13.78
CA ASP A 92 3.82 14.72 14.94
C ASP A 92 5.11 15.55 14.74
N ASN A 93 5.17 16.36 13.68
CA ASN A 93 6.40 16.99 13.18
C ASN A 93 7.11 17.96 14.15
N LYS A 94 6.47 18.33 15.27
CA LYS A 94 7.06 19.13 16.35
C LYS A 94 7.72 18.29 17.44
N LYS A 95 7.56 16.97 17.39
CA LYS A 95 8.10 16.04 18.39
C LYS A 95 9.27 15.27 17.79
N THR A 96 10.24 14.98 18.64
CA THR A 96 11.40 14.13 18.31
C THR A 96 11.44 12.92 19.22
N ILE A 97 12.16 11.89 18.78
CA ILE A 97 12.63 10.78 19.60
C ILE A 97 14.15 10.74 19.54
N HIS A 98 14.78 10.66 20.71
CA HIS A 98 16.22 10.47 20.82
C HIS A 98 16.53 8.98 20.59
N ILE A 99 17.46 8.69 19.68
CA ILE A 99 17.86 7.31 19.34
C ILE A 99 18.87 6.83 20.38
N THR A 100 18.35 6.13 21.39
CA THR A 100 19.16 5.45 22.40
C THR A 100 19.73 4.14 21.86
N GLU A 101 20.69 3.56 22.59
CA GLU A 101 21.27 2.25 22.28
C GLU A 101 20.17 1.17 22.14
N ASP A 102 19.22 1.13 23.08
CA ASP A 102 18.11 0.18 23.05
C ASP A 102 17.28 0.30 21.76
N ILE A 103 16.98 1.52 21.32
CA ILE A 103 16.21 1.75 20.08
C ILE A 103 17.05 1.35 18.87
N PHE A 104 18.32 1.74 18.84
CA PHE A 104 19.25 1.45 17.75
C PHE A 104 19.39 -0.06 17.51
N GLN A 105 19.49 -0.85 18.57
CA GLN A 105 19.57 -2.33 18.51
C GLN A 105 18.27 -3.00 18.05
N MET A 106 17.12 -2.32 18.07
CA MET A 106 15.88 -2.83 17.46
C MET A 106 15.86 -2.67 15.94
N LEU A 107 16.71 -1.79 15.38
CA LEU A 107 16.77 -1.51 13.95
C LEU A 107 17.70 -2.51 13.25
N PRO A 108 17.35 -2.99 12.04
CA PRO A 108 18.29 -3.77 11.23
C PRO A 108 19.47 -2.89 10.81
N GLU A 109 20.63 -3.50 10.55
CA GLU A 109 21.82 -2.78 10.08
C GLU A 109 21.56 -2.09 8.74
N PHE A 110 21.01 -2.85 7.79
CA PHE A 110 20.63 -2.42 6.45
C PHE A 110 19.17 -2.79 6.14
N GLN A 111 18.67 -2.44 4.96
CA GLN A 111 17.35 -2.89 4.52
C GLN A 111 17.35 -4.43 4.42
N PRO A 112 16.49 -5.16 5.15
CA PRO A 112 16.54 -6.62 5.27
C PRO A 112 15.86 -7.35 4.09
N LEU A 113 15.81 -6.72 2.92
CA LEU A 113 15.12 -7.21 1.73
C LEU A 113 16.07 -7.22 0.52
N ASP A 114 16.15 -8.36 -0.15
CA ASP A 114 16.96 -8.52 -1.36
C ASP A 114 16.13 -8.17 -2.61
N PHE A 115 16.13 -6.89 -2.98
CA PHE A 115 15.47 -6.35 -4.18
C PHE A 115 16.46 -6.23 -5.37
N PRO A 116 15.97 -6.12 -6.64
CA PRO A 116 14.57 -6.02 -7.06
C PRO A 116 13.83 -7.37 -7.11
N PHE A 117 12.54 -7.34 -6.77
CA PHE A 117 11.63 -8.48 -6.95
C PHE A 117 11.02 -8.47 -8.35
N LYS A 118 10.83 -9.62 -9.02
CA LYS A 118 10.26 -9.61 -10.38
C LYS A 118 8.75 -9.36 -10.36
N GLN A 119 8.00 -10.15 -9.60
CA GLN A 119 6.54 -10.05 -9.51
C GLN A 119 6.09 -9.81 -8.07
N CYS A 120 5.42 -8.69 -7.84
CA CYS A 120 4.87 -8.34 -6.54
C CYS A 120 3.34 -8.26 -6.57
N ALA A 121 2.72 -8.80 -5.53
CA ALA A 121 1.32 -8.57 -5.21
C ALA A 121 1.23 -7.62 -4.01
N VAL A 122 0.41 -6.57 -4.15
CA VAL A 122 -0.02 -5.76 -3.01
C VAL A 122 -1.50 -6.03 -2.77
N VAL A 123 -1.80 -6.60 -1.60
CA VAL A 123 -3.14 -6.99 -1.21
C VAL A 123 -3.66 -5.98 -0.20
N GLY A 124 -4.55 -5.10 -0.66
CA GLY A 124 -5.41 -4.28 0.19
C GLY A 124 -6.53 -5.11 0.80
N ASN A 125 -7.35 -4.48 1.65
CA ASN A 125 -8.34 -5.19 2.44
C ASN A 125 -9.76 -5.09 1.89
N GLY A 126 -9.97 -4.47 0.72
CA GLY A 126 -11.28 -4.16 0.17
C GLY A 126 -12.20 -5.38 0.03
N GLY A 127 -13.48 -5.20 0.34
CA GLY A 127 -14.47 -6.27 0.27
C GLY A 127 -14.72 -6.83 -1.13
N ASN A 128 -14.25 -6.14 -2.18
CA ASN A 128 -14.30 -6.66 -3.55
C ASN A 128 -13.44 -7.92 -3.77
N LEU A 129 -12.63 -8.33 -2.79
CA LEU A 129 -11.93 -9.61 -2.81
C LEU A 129 -12.84 -10.80 -2.49
N LYS A 130 -13.98 -10.60 -1.83
CA LYS A 130 -14.90 -11.71 -1.52
C LYS A 130 -15.35 -12.42 -2.80
N SER A 131 -15.18 -13.74 -2.85
CA SER A 131 -15.50 -14.59 -3.99
C SER A 131 -14.78 -14.20 -5.29
N SER A 132 -13.58 -13.64 -5.17
CA SER A 132 -12.72 -13.25 -6.29
C SER A 132 -11.88 -14.40 -6.83
N ASN A 133 -11.64 -15.47 -6.05
CA ASN A 133 -10.74 -16.58 -6.40
C ASN A 133 -9.30 -16.12 -6.73
N CYS A 134 -8.85 -14.98 -6.23
CA CYS A 134 -7.53 -14.45 -6.55
C CYS A 134 -6.39 -15.07 -5.74
N GLY A 135 -6.67 -15.95 -4.77
CA GLY A 135 -5.66 -16.43 -3.84
C GLY A 135 -4.50 -17.18 -4.49
N ALA A 136 -4.80 -18.10 -5.42
CA ALA A 136 -3.78 -18.84 -6.15
C ALA A 136 -2.90 -17.93 -7.03
N GLU A 137 -3.46 -16.88 -7.60
CA GLU A 137 -2.71 -15.91 -8.42
C GLU A 137 -1.82 -15.01 -7.55
N ILE A 138 -2.32 -14.57 -6.39
CA ILE A 138 -1.57 -13.80 -5.41
C ILE A 138 -0.35 -14.59 -4.93
N ASP A 139 -0.55 -15.86 -4.57
CA ASP A 139 0.49 -16.71 -3.98
C ASP A 139 1.62 -17.09 -4.98
N LYS A 140 1.37 -16.96 -6.29
CA LYS A 140 2.39 -17.11 -7.35
C LYS A 140 3.39 -15.94 -7.40
N SER A 141 3.10 -14.80 -6.78
CA SER A 141 4.00 -13.64 -6.80
C SER A 141 5.27 -13.91 -5.99
N ASP A 142 6.42 -13.36 -6.39
CA ASP A 142 7.68 -13.50 -5.66
C ASP A 142 7.58 -12.90 -4.25
N PHE A 143 6.97 -11.72 -4.16
CA PHE A 143 6.78 -10.98 -2.92
C PHE A 143 5.34 -10.50 -2.74
N VAL A 144 4.74 -10.82 -1.59
CA VAL A 144 3.37 -10.41 -1.24
C VAL A 144 3.38 -9.43 -0.07
N PHE A 145 2.89 -8.22 -0.35
CA PHE A 145 2.63 -7.20 0.65
C PHE A 145 1.17 -7.24 1.10
N ARG A 146 0.93 -7.18 2.42
CA ARG A 146 -0.41 -7.10 3.02
C ARG A 146 -0.53 -5.90 3.95
N CYS A 147 -1.76 -5.48 4.23
CA CYS A 147 -2.02 -4.29 5.03
C CYS A 147 -2.77 -4.60 6.32
N ASN A 148 -2.21 -4.18 7.45
CA ASN A 148 -2.89 -4.10 8.75
C ASN A 148 -3.36 -5.44 9.33
N LEU A 149 -2.49 -6.47 9.29
CA LEU A 149 -2.74 -7.81 9.84
C LEU A 149 -4.10 -8.43 9.44
N PRO A 150 -4.44 -8.51 8.15
CA PRO A 150 -5.73 -9.03 7.73
C PRO A 150 -5.71 -10.57 7.73
N PRO A 151 -6.82 -11.25 8.08
CA PRO A 151 -6.86 -12.72 8.05
C PRO A 151 -6.59 -13.24 6.62
N THR A 152 -5.80 -14.31 6.52
CA THR A 152 -5.43 -14.95 5.24
C THR A 152 -5.85 -16.41 5.17
N ASN A 153 -5.96 -17.11 6.29
CA ASN A 153 -6.25 -18.54 6.37
C ASN A 153 -7.76 -18.87 6.34
N GLY A 154 -8.07 -20.17 6.28
CA GLY A 154 -9.46 -20.64 6.30
C GLY A 154 -10.23 -20.26 5.03
N SER A 155 -11.51 -19.88 5.20
CA SER A 155 -12.43 -19.64 4.08
C SER A 155 -12.05 -18.46 3.18
N VAL A 156 -11.23 -17.51 3.64
CA VAL A 156 -10.81 -16.36 2.83
C VAL A 156 -9.59 -16.68 1.94
N SER A 157 -8.86 -17.76 2.21
CA SER A 157 -7.60 -18.09 1.52
C SER A 157 -7.76 -18.28 0.01
N GLN A 158 -8.91 -18.81 -0.43
CA GLN A 158 -9.24 -18.95 -1.86
C GLN A 158 -9.28 -17.60 -2.59
N ASP A 159 -9.66 -16.54 -1.89
CA ASP A 159 -9.80 -15.20 -2.43
C ASP A 159 -8.52 -14.37 -2.31
N VAL A 160 -7.80 -14.51 -1.19
CA VAL A 160 -6.71 -13.59 -0.82
C VAL A 160 -5.33 -14.23 -0.73
N GLY A 161 -5.25 -15.56 -0.82
CA GLY A 161 -4.01 -16.32 -0.69
C GLY A 161 -3.45 -16.34 0.73
N ASN A 162 -2.46 -17.18 0.97
CA ASN A 162 -1.80 -17.31 2.27
C ASN A 162 -0.40 -16.70 2.29
N LYS A 163 0.28 -16.60 1.13
CA LYS A 163 1.65 -16.10 1.05
C LYS A 163 1.72 -14.68 1.57
N THR A 164 2.67 -14.41 2.46
CA THR A 164 2.90 -13.09 3.05
C THR A 164 4.40 -12.93 3.26
N ASN A 165 4.99 -11.88 2.70
CA ASN A 165 6.39 -11.56 2.92
C ASN A 165 6.54 -10.31 3.80
N LEU A 166 5.61 -9.36 3.67
CA LEU A 166 5.53 -8.18 4.52
C LEU A 166 4.08 -7.84 4.81
N VAL A 167 3.76 -7.54 6.06
CA VAL A 167 2.44 -7.06 6.46
C VAL A 167 2.57 -5.83 7.35
N THR A 168 1.82 -4.77 7.05
CA THR A 168 1.82 -3.59 7.92
C THR A 168 1.03 -3.86 9.19
N VAL A 169 1.38 -3.17 10.28
CA VAL A 169 0.62 -3.24 11.54
C VAL A 169 0.26 -1.84 11.97
N ASN A 170 -1.04 -1.52 11.95
CA ASN A 170 -1.53 -0.30 12.59
C ASN A 170 -1.52 -0.51 14.11
N PRO A 171 -0.82 0.33 14.91
CA PRO A 171 -0.77 0.19 16.36
C PRO A 171 -2.14 0.16 17.05
N SER A 172 -3.18 0.76 16.46
CA SER A 172 -4.53 0.66 17.02
C SER A 172 -5.05 -0.78 17.07
N ILE A 173 -4.59 -1.67 16.19
CA ILE A 173 -4.93 -3.11 16.24
C ILE A 173 -4.34 -3.74 17.49
N ILE A 174 -3.10 -3.39 17.82
CA ILE A 174 -2.42 -3.87 19.03
C ILE A 174 -3.17 -3.40 20.28
N ASP A 175 -3.57 -2.12 20.30
CA ASP A 175 -4.28 -1.54 21.43
C ASP A 175 -5.69 -2.13 21.59
N GLN A 176 -6.46 -2.21 20.50
CA GLN A 176 -7.90 -2.52 20.55
C GLN A 176 -8.18 -4.03 20.47
N LYS A 177 -7.55 -4.74 19.53
CA LYS A 177 -7.80 -6.17 19.31
C LYS A 177 -7.03 -7.04 20.30
N TYR A 178 -5.84 -6.61 20.70
CA TYR A 178 -4.92 -7.42 21.52
C TYR A 178 -4.64 -6.83 22.90
N ASN A 179 -5.48 -5.91 23.38
CA ASN A 179 -5.37 -5.28 24.70
C ASN A 179 -3.94 -4.81 25.03
N LYS A 180 -3.30 -4.10 24.10
CA LYS A 180 -1.91 -3.58 24.21
C LYS A 180 -0.84 -4.65 24.43
N LEU A 181 -1.14 -5.92 24.14
CA LEU A 181 -0.30 -7.09 24.44
C LEU A 181 0.06 -7.22 25.94
N ASN A 182 -0.86 -6.82 26.81
CA ASN A 182 -0.76 -7.09 28.25
C ASN A 182 -1.03 -8.58 28.49
N ASP A 183 -2.23 -9.06 28.12
CA ASP A 183 -2.67 -10.43 28.40
C ASP A 183 -2.99 -11.26 27.14
N GLN A 184 -3.06 -10.63 25.96
CA GLN A 184 -3.40 -11.31 24.70
C GLN A 184 -2.19 -11.59 23.80
N LYS A 185 -1.01 -11.78 24.39
CA LYS A 185 0.21 -12.12 23.63
C LYS A 185 0.04 -13.44 22.87
N ALA A 186 -0.52 -14.47 23.51
CA ALA A 186 -0.71 -15.79 22.90
C ALA A 186 -1.62 -15.72 21.65
N THR A 187 -2.78 -15.06 21.76
CA THR A 187 -3.70 -14.85 20.63
C THR A 187 -3.07 -14.03 19.51
N PHE A 188 -2.27 -13.01 19.86
CA PHE A 188 -1.51 -12.25 18.86
C PHE A 188 -0.52 -13.16 18.11
N LEU A 189 0.28 -13.94 18.83
CA LEU A 189 1.28 -14.86 18.27
C LEU A 189 0.64 -15.94 17.38
N GLU A 190 -0.48 -16.52 17.81
CA GLU A 190 -1.25 -17.49 17.04
C GLU A 190 -1.76 -16.88 15.72
N ASN A 191 -2.33 -15.67 15.77
CA ASN A 191 -2.85 -15.02 14.57
C ASN A 191 -1.74 -14.68 13.56
N ILE A 192 -0.58 -14.21 14.03
CA ILE A 192 0.53 -13.86 13.13
C ILE A 192 1.27 -15.07 12.59
N ALA A 193 1.13 -16.25 13.21
CA ALA A 193 1.77 -17.48 12.74
C ALA A 193 1.36 -17.83 11.29
N SER A 194 0.14 -17.46 10.89
CA SER A 194 -0.36 -17.59 9.51
C SER A 194 0.46 -16.82 8.46
N TYR A 195 1.23 -15.80 8.86
CA TYR A 195 2.10 -15.04 7.96
C TYR A 195 3.48 -15.68 7.75
N GLY A 196 3.75 -16.87 8.30
CA GLY A 196 5.03 -17.55 8.11
C GLY A 196 6.20 -16.75 8.68
N GLU A 197 7.20 -16.41 7.87
CA GLU A 197 8.39 -15.64 8.27
C GLU A 197 8.29 -14.16 7.90
N ALA A 198 7.07 -13.63 7.69
CA ALA A 198 6.87 -12.27 7.24
C ALA A 198 7.48 -11.21 8.17
N PHE A 199 7.87 -10.10 7.56
CA PHE A 199 8.16 -8.87 8.29
C PHE A 199 6.86 -8.18 8.72
N LEU A 200 6.79 -7.79 9.99
CA LEU A 200 5.74 -6.92 10.52
C LEU A 200 6.23 -5.47 10.46
N LEU A 201 5.68 -4.68 9.53
CA LEU A 201 6.09 -3.28 9.32
C LEU A 201 5.21 -2.32 10.12
N LEU A 202 5.80 -1.69 11.15
CA LEU A 202 5.07 -0.83 12.08
C LEU A 202 5.45 0.66 11.90
N PRO A 203 4.48 1.59 12.03
CA PRO A 203 4.72 3.02 11.98
C PRO A 203 5.14 3.57 13.35
N ALA A 204 6.16 2.99 13.98
CA ALA A 204 6.64 3.35 15.32
C ALA A 204 6.99 4.84 15.43
N PHE A 205 7.53 5.39 14.35
CA PHE A 205 8.01 6.76 14.28
C PHE A 205 7.06 7.69 13.52
N SER A 206 5.80 7.31 13.34
CA SER A 206 4.83 8.16 12.64
C SER A 206 4.12 9.15 13.58
N PHE A 207 3.64 8.65 14.71
CA PHE A 207 3.03 9.42 15.79
C PHE A 207 3.72 9.05 17.10
N ARG A 208 3.89 9.99 18.04
CA ARG A 208 4.49 9.66 19.34
C ARG A 208 3.71 8.59 20.11
N SER A 209 2.40 8.52 19.91
CA SER A 209 1.54 7.50 20.52
C SER A 209 1.80 6.09 19.99
N ASN A 210 2.41 5.94 18.80
CA ASN A 210 2.64 4.64 18.18
C ASN A 210 3.86 3.90 18.73
N THR A 211 4.82 4.64 19.27
CA THR A 211 6.16 4.14 19.62
C THR A 211 6.08 2.98 20.61
N ALA A 212 5.39 3.18 21.73
CA ALA A 212 5.32 2.18 22.80
C ALA A 212 4.67 0.88 22.33
N ALA A 213 3.52 0.95 21.65
CA ALA A 213 2.84 -0.22 21.11
C ALA A 213 3.72 -0.95 20.06
N SER A 214 4.42 -0.20 19.21
CA SER A 214 5.27 -0.79 18.17
C SER A 214 6.50 -1.50 18.75
N PHE A 215 7.15 -0.91 19.76
CA PHE A 215 8.26 -1.54 20.48
C PHE A 215 7.78 -2.76 21.28
N LYS A 216 6.58 -2.70 21.85
CA LYS A 216 5.98 -3.85 22.55
C LYS A 216 5.79 -5.05 21.60
N VAL A 217 5.41 -4.82 20.34
CA VAL A 217 5.38 -5.89 19.32
C VAL A 217 6.78 -6.48 19.15
N HIS A 218 7.81 -5.65 18.89
CA HIS A 218 9.19 -6.12 18.72
C HIS A 218 9.66 -6.98 19.91
N HIS A 219 9.49 -6.48 21.13
CA HIS A 219 9.87 -7.22 22.34
C HIS A 219 9.09 -8.52 22.50
N THR A 220 7.80 -8.54 22.18
CA THR A 220 6.97 -9.76 22.26
C THR A 220 7.46 -10.81 21.26
N LEU A 221 7.79 -10.43 20.03
CA LEU A 221 8.33 -11.36 19.04
C LEU A 221 9.67 -11.96 19.50
N ARG A 222 10.55 -11.14 20.10
CA ARG A 222 11.84 -11.60 20.65
C ARG A 222 11.67 -12.51 21.86
N GLU A 223 10.84 -12.10 22.82
CA GLU A 223 10.53 -12.84 24.06
C GLU A 223 10.04 -14.26 23.77
N PHE A 224 9.20 -14.41 22.75
CA PHE A 224 8.60 -15.70 22.38
C PHE A 224 9.29 -16.39 21.19
N SER A 225 10.45 -15.90 20.75
CA SER A 225 11.19 -16.45 19.60
C SER A 225 10.30 -16.67 18.37
N ALA A 226 9.42 -15.70 18.08
CA ALA A 226 8.52 -15.75 16.95
C ALA A 226 9.29 -15.73 15.63
N LYS A 227 8.74 -16.41 14.61
CA LYS A 227 9.34 -16.44 13.26
C LYS A 227 9.29 -15.08 12.56
N GLN A 228 8.28 -14.28 12.86
CA GLN A 228 8.10 -12.95 12.26
C GLN A 228 9.06 -11.94 12.88
N LYS A 229 9.46 -10.95 12.09
CA LYS A 229 10.40 -9.90 12.51
C LYS A 229 9.73 -8.52 12.45
N ALA A 230 9.79 -7.77 13.55
CA ALA A 230 9.31 -6.40 13.57
C ALA A 230 10.34 -5.46 12.92
N ILE A 231 9.88 -4.64 11.99
CA ILE A 231 10.63 -3.56 11.34
C ILE A 231 9.80 -2.28 11.36
N PHE A 232 10.45 -1.12 11.25
CA PHE A 232 9.77 0.17 11.41
C PHE A 232 9.88 1.02 10.17
N PHE A 233 8.80 1.70 9.78
CA PHE A 233 8.88 2.73 8.74
C PHE A 233 9.85 3.83 9.15
N TYR A 234 10.71 4.24 8.22
CA TYR A 234 11.51 5.45 8.41
C TYR A 234 10.61 6.69 8.18
N PRO A 235 10.51 7.62 9.14
CA PRO A 235 9.54 8.70 9.06
C PRO A 235 9.86 9.72 7.97
N ARG A 236 11.13 9.88 7.58
CA ARG A 236 11.52 10.80 6.50
C ARG A 236 11.03 10.33 5.14
N TYR A 237 11.10 9.02 4.85
CA TYR A 237 10.54 8.46 3.62
C TYR A 237 9.04 8.74 3.52
N LEU A 238 8.28 8.48 4.59
CA LEU A 238 6.84 8.72 4.61
C LEU A 238 6.49 10.21 4.44
N LYS A 239 7.28 11.13 5.00
CA LYS A 239 7.14 12.58 4.76
C LYS A 239 7.37 12.95 3.30
N SER A 240 8.48 12.49 2.71
CA SER A 240 8.78 12.72 1.30
C SER A 240 7.67 12.17 0.40
N LEU A 241 7.19 10.96 0.69
CA LEU A 241 6.12 10.32 -0.05
C LEU A 241 4.80 11.09 0.05
N ALA A 242 4.45 11.58 1.23
CA ALA A 242 3.28 12.43 1.42
C ALA A 242 3.40 13.76 0.64
N GLN A 243 4.60 14.33 0.56
CA GLN A 243 4.86 15.53 -0.25
C GLN A 243 4.75 15.22 -1.74
N PHE A 244 5.36 14.14 -2.22
CA PHE A 244 5.26 13.67 -3.60
C PHE A 244 3.81 13.59 -4.04
N TRP A 245 2.98 12.82 -3.33
CA TRP A 245 1.58 12.63 -3.69
C TRP A 245 0.73 13.89 -3.51
N ARG A 246 1.10 14.79 -2.59
CA ARG A 246 0.47 16.12 -2.47
C ARG A 246 0.66 16.94 -3.75
N THR A 247 1.83 16.89 -4.41
CA THR A 247 2.06 17.55 -5.71
C THR A 247 1.18 16.98 -6.82
N LYS A 248 0.79 15.70 -6.71
CA LYS A 248 -0.14 15.01 -7.62
C LYS A 248 -1.61 15.15 -7.20
N GLY A 249 -1.92 16.05 -6.26
CA GLY A 249 -3.30 16.37 -5.84
C GLY A 249 -3.87 15.53 -4.70
N VAL A 250 -3.10 14.60 -4.12
CA VAL A 250 -3.53 13.81 -2.94
C VAL A 250 -3.28 14.63 -1.67
N LYS A 251 -4.25 15.50 -1.34
CA LYS A 251 -4.28 16.23 -0.07
C LYS A 251 -5.03 15.39 0.98
N ALA A 252 -4.30 14.71 1.85
CA ALA A 252 -4.78 13.94 2.99
C ALA A 252 -4.07 14.36 4.28
N TYR A 253 -4.64 14.03 5.45
CA TYR A 253 -3.92 14.14 6.72
C TYR A 253 -2.76 13.14 6.76
N ARG A 254 -3.01 11.90 6.35
CA ARG A 254 -1.98 10.87 6.12
C ARG A 254 -2.40 9.96 4.97
N LEU A 255 -1.46 9.45 4.18
CA LEU A 255 -1.76 8.44 3.16
C LEU A 255 -2.26 7.14 3.82
N SER A 256 -3.02 6.31 3.11
CA SER A 256 -3.38 4.98 3.61
C SER A 256 -2.20 4.01 3.56
N SER A 257 -2.18 2.98 4.41
CA SER A 257 -1.15 1.93 4.39
C SER A 257 -1.04 1.29 3.00
N GLY A 258 -2.18 1.00 2.36
CA GLY A 258 -2.20 0.40 1.03
C GLY A 258 -1.54 1.29 -0.03
N PHE A 259 -1.73 2.61 0.04
CA PHE A 259 -1.12 3.54 -0.92
C PHE A 259 0.38 3.77 -0.65
N MET A 260 0.80 3.76 0.63
CA MET A 260 2.22 3.75 0.98
C MET A 260 2.92 2.50 0.43
N ILE A 261 2.37 1.32 0.70
CA ILE A 261 2.92 0.04 0.24
C ILE A 261 2.90 -0.07 -1.29
N THR A 262 1.86 0.45 -1.94
CA THR A 262 1.83 0.52 -3.42
C THR A 262 3.02 1.30 -3.97
N SER A 263 3.35 2.44 -3.35
CA SER A 263 4.49 3.27 -3.76
C SER A 263 5.81 2.53 -3.56
N ILE A 264 5.99 1.90 -2.39
CA ILE A 264 7.16 1.07 -2.09
C ILE A 264 7.30 -0.08 -3.08
N ALA A 265 6.21 -0.81 -3.39
CA ALA A 265 6.25 -1.92 -4.34
C ALA A 265 6.67 -1.46 -5.75
N VAL A 266 6.25 -0.27 -6.19
CA VAL A 266 6.71 0.29 -7.48
C VAL A 266 8.22 0.61 -7.45
N GLU A 267 8.75 1.04 -6.32
CA GLU A 267 10.19 1.30 -6.17
C GLU A 267 11.03 0.01 -6.07
N LEU A 268 10.47 -1.08 -5.52
CA LEU A 268 11.21 -2.32 -5.24
C LEU A 268 11.02 -3.45 -6.27
N CYS A 269 9.93 -3.43 -7.05
CA CYS A 269 9.57 -4.55 -7.93
C CYS A 269 9.74 -4.21 -9.41
N GLU A 270 9.81 -5.22 -10.28
CA GLU A 270 9.73 -5.05 -11.74
C GLU A 270 8.29 -5.04 -12.22
N ASN A 271 7.38 -5.79 -11.59
CA ASN A 271 5.97 -5.86 -11.90
C ASN A 271 5.14 -5.79 -10.62
N VAL A 272 4.10 -4.94 -10.63
CA VAL A 272 3.22 -4.74 -9.47
C VAL A 272 1.79 -4.98 -9.89
N LYS A 273 1.11 -5.91 -9.19
CA LYS A 273 -0.33 -6.12 -9.28
C LYS A 273 -1.00 -5.84 -7.94
N LEU A 274 -2.07 -5.08 -7.98
CA LEU A 274 -2.85 -4.66 -6.81
C LEU A 274 -4.16 -5.44 -6.74
N TYR A 275 -4.53 -5.87 -5.53
CA TYR A 275 -5.76 -6.60 -5.25
C TYR A 275 -6.45 -5.96 -4.03
N GLY A 276 -7.79 -5.95 -3.99
CA GLY A 276 -8.52 -5.42 -2.82
C GLY A 276 -8.41 -3.92 -2.62
N PHE A 277 -8.09 -3.15 -3.66
CA PHE A 277 -8.17 -1.69 -3.62
C PHE A 277 -9.54 -1.26 -4.13
N TRP A 278 -10.48 -1.04 -3.21
CA TRP A 278 -11.84 -0.62 -3.53
C TRP A 278 -12.43 0.20 -2.37
N PRO A 279 -12.33 1.53 -2.41
CA PRO A 279 -12.77 2.38 -1.30
C PRO A 279 -14.26 2.74 -1.36
N PHE A 280 -15.07 1.96 -2.07
CA PHE A 280 -16.47 2.26 -2.38
C PHE A 280 -17.43 1.25 -1.73
N SER A 281 -18.66 1.69 -1.49
CA SER A 281 -19.68 0.96 -0.74
C SER A 281 -20.47 -0.05 -1.58
N LYS A 282 -20.36 0.01 -2.91
CA LYS A 282 -21.00 -0.93 -3.84
C LYS A 282 -20.08 -1.34 -4.97
N SER A 283 -20.44 -2.44 -5.62
CA SER A 283 -19.85 -2.91 -6.86
C SER A 283 -20.30 -2.05 -8.04
N ILE A 284 -19.70 -2.28 -9.21
CA ILE A 284 -20.12 -1.64 -10.47
C ILE A 284 -21.58 -1.98 -10.82
N ALA A 285 -22.04 -3.18 -10.44
CA ALA A 285 -23.42 -3.62 -10.61
C ALA A 285 -24.38 -3.08 -9.52
N GLY A 286 -23.90 -2.21 -8.63
CA GLY A 286 -24.70 -1.63 -7.55
C GLY A 286 -24.90 -2.53 -6.32
N ILE A 287 -24.24 -3.70 -6.28
CA ILE A 287 -24.35 -4.64 -5.16
C ILE A 287 -23.55 -4.10 -3.97
N PRO A 288 -24.12 -4.03 -2.74
CA PRO A 288 -23.39 -3.58 -1.57
C PRO A 288 -22.10 -4.39 -1.34
N ILE A 289 -21.01 -3.69 -1.02
CA ILE A 289 -19.70 -4.25 -0.70
C ILE A 289 -19.31 -3.77 0.70
N SER A 290 -18.91 -4.71 1.56
CA SER A 290 -18.34 -4.37 2.86
C SER A 290 -16.99 -3.68 2.70
N HIS A 291 -16.64 -2.80 3.63
CA HIS A 291 -15.37 -2.08 3.56
C HIS A 291 -14.17 -3.02 3.50
N HIS A 292 -14.18 -4.07 4.33
CA HIS A 292 -13.17 -5.12 4.28
C HIS A 292 -13.73 -6.45 3.75
N TYR A 293 -12.85 -7.34 3.30
CA TYR A 293 -13.26 -8.71 2.93
C TYR A 293 -13.56 -9.60 4.14
N TYR A 294 -13.18 -9.19 5.34
CA TYR A 294 -13.35 -9.95 6.58
C TYR A 294 -14.29 -9.29 7.61
N ASP A 295 -14.57 -7.98 7.48
CA ASP A 295 -15.51 -7.25 8.34
C ASP A 295 -16.10 -6.03 7.59
N ASN A 296 -16.78 -5.13 8.30
CA ASN A 296 -17.27 -3.86 7.76
C ASN A 296 -16.83 -2.64 8.60
N GLN A 297 -15.64 -2.70 9.21
CA GLN A 297 -15.11 -1.60 10.01
C GLN A 297 -14.63 -0.47 9.11
N LEU A 298 -15.24 0.71 9.25
CA LEU A 298 -14.89 1.88 8.44
C LEU A 298 -13.64 2.59 8.96
N PRO A 299 -12.86 3.23 8.05
CA PRO A 299 -11.74 4.08 8.44
C PRO A 299 -12.23 5.27 9.27
N LYS A 300 -11.34 5.85 10.08
CA LYS A 300 -11.63 7.13 10.74
C LYS A 300 -11.90 8.22 9.68
N PRO A 301 -13.08 8.87 9.69
CA PRO A 301 -13.40 9.91 8.71
C PRO A 301 -12.36 11.04 8.69
N GLY A 302 -12.00 11.51 7.50
CA GLY A 302 -11.07 12.64 7.30
C GLY A 302 -9.58 12.32 7.49
N PHE A 303 -9.23 11.10 7.89
CA PHE A 303 -7.82 10.73 8.12
C PHE A 303 -7.07 10.44 6.81
N HIS A 304 -7.70 9.71 5.90
CA HIS A 304 -7.19 9.37 4.57
C HIS A 304 -8.03 10.00 3.46
N ALA A 305 -7.44 10.19 2.28
CA ALA A 305 -8.16 10.65 1.10
C ALA A 305 -8.34 9.50 0.10
N MET A 306 -8.88 8.36 0.56
CA MET A 306 -8.89 7.11 -0.20
C MET A 306 -9.46 7.21 -1.63
N PRO A 307 -10.54 7.96 -1.92
CA PRO A 307 -10.97 8.14 -3.31
C PRO A 307 -9.92 8.85 -4.19
N LYS A 308 -9.19 9.82 -3.65
CA LYS A 308 -8.10 10.50 -4.37
C LYS A 308 -6.88 9.60 -4.56
N GLU A 309 -6.55 8.79 -3.57
CA GLU A 309 -5.50 7.76 -3.66
C GLU A 309 -5.88 6.72 -4.73
N TYR A 310 -7.13 6.26 -4.74
CA TYR A 310 -7.66 5.35 -5.74
C TYR A 310 -7.63 5.96 -7.15
N ASN A 311 -7.94 7.25 -7.29
CA ASN A 311 -7.80 7.95 -8.57
C ASN A 311 -6.34 7.89 -9.09
N GLN A 312 -5.35 8.07 -8.22
CA GLN A 312 -3.94 7.91 -8.61
C GLN A 312 -3.63 6.47 -9.04
N ILE A 313 -4.15 5.47 -8.31
CA ILE A 313 -4.01 4.06 -8.69
C ILE A 313 -4.62 3.80 -10.08
N LEU A 314 -5.79 4.35 -10.39
CA LEU A 314 -6.41 4.24 -11.72
C LEU A 314 -5.53 4.89 -12.81
N GLN A 315 -4.94 6.04 -12.53
CA GLN A 315 -4.01 6.68 -13.47
C GLN A 315 -2.76 5.83 -13.72
N LEU A 316 -2.18 5.25 -12.67
CA LEU A 316 -1.03 4.33 -12.81
C LEU A 316 -1.43 3.04 -13.58
N HIS A 317 -2.64 2.52 -13.33
CA HIS A 317 -3.21 1.42 -14.10
C HIS A 317 -3.32 1.77 -15.58
N GLY A 318 -3.98 2.89 -15.91
CA GLY A 318 -4.20 3.32 -17.29
C GLY A 318 -2.91 3.62 -18.06
N ARG A 319 -1.86 4.04 -17.36
CA ARG A 319 -0.51 4.26 -17.92
C ARG A 319 0.33 2.98 -18.04
N GLY A 320 -0.19 1.82 -17.63
CA GLY A 320 0.54 0.54 -17.71
C GLY A 320 1.69 0.41 -16.69
N ILE A 321 1.70 1.25 -15.64
CA ILE A 321 2.74 1.30 -14.60
C ILE A 321 2.52 0.19 -13.56
N LEU A 322 1.27 -0.07 -13.18
CA LEU A 322 0.89 -1.20 -12.33
C LEU A 322 -0.42 -1.78 -12.85
N LYS A 323 -0.76 -3.00 -12.45
CA LYS A 323 -2.05 -3.61 -12.79
C LYS A 323 -2.95 -3.59 -11.56
N LEU A 324 -4.11 -2.96 -11.66
CA LEU A 324 -5.18 -3.08 -10.67
C LEU A 324 -6.15 -4.20 -11.05
N GLN A 325 -6.36 -5.17 -10.15
CA GLN A 325 -7.34 -6.24 -10.28
C GLN A 325 -8.71 -5.73 -9.80
N PHE A 326 -9.65 -5.57 -10.74
CA PHE A 326 -10.98 -5.02 -10.44
C PHE A 326 -12.03 -6.06 -10.01
N GLY A 327 -11.85 -7.32 -10.40
CA GLY A 327 -12.86 -8.37 -10.18
C GLY A 327 -12.23 -9.73 -9.94
N LYS A 328 -12.93 -10.79 -10.35
CA LYS A 328 -12.46 -12.17 -10.18
C LYS A 328 -11.16 -12.42 -10.94
N CYS A 329 -10.30 -13.25 -10.37
CA CYS A 329 -9.17 -13.81 -11.09
C CYS A 329 -9.64 -15.06 -11.83
N LEU A 330 -9.06 -15.30 -13.01
CA LEU A 330 -9.31 -16.52 -13.76
C LEU A 330 -8.58 -17.66 -13.04
N THR A 331 -9.29 -18.74 -12.76
CA THR A 331 -8.66 -20.01 -12.43
C THR A 331 -7.99 -20.51 -13.71
N GLU A 332 -6.65 -20.55 -13.71
CA GLU A 332 -5.89 -21.29 -14.72
C GLU A 332 -6.19 -22.78 -14.67
#